data_AF-A0A7S3K8E0-F1
#
_entry.id   AF-A0A7S3K8E0-F1
#
_cell.length_a   1.000
_cell.length_b   1.000
_cell.length_c   1.000
_cell.angle_alpha   90.00
_cell.angle_beta   90.00
_cell.angle_gamma   90.00
#
_symmetry.space_group_name_H-M   'P 1'
#
loop_
_entity.id
_entity.type
_entity.pdbx_description
1 polymer ?
#
loop_
_entity_poly.entity_id
_entity_poly.type
_entity_poly.pdbx_seq_one_letter_code
_entity_poly.pdbx_strand_id
1 'polypeptide(L)'
;AQSNKRLILHFNIDKTIVCRDPYNGLDNIPITLADCVAKLCWGQVTVEEDVKKWTLAWDTFSHERPEEDLMTFRDFLELEHGQRTELLEGETQEQLDEINKANKELFMEKLLNFSKPGNPGSKFKSQIEKLNRSTYLPKNVREELGLNDLKKEKDKKKAENEAEGEDSGEGEDDQEEEEEEVEETDEQKMINLFEDQKYHLLPSFFKTLIYLKKAKREFSIVIRGEDEFIKPAVFEFNKFCIGEHPCFCGRSGTPTIKFDGSKNTRYC
;
A
#
# COMPACT_ATOMS: atom_id res chain seq x y z
N ALA A 1 33.51 -21.90 13.35
CA ALA A 1 33.08 -20.76 12.52
C ALA A 1 31.70 -21.08 11.95
N GLN A 2 30.65 -20.35 12.35
CA GLN A 2 29.36 -20.50 11.67
C GLN A 2 29.55 -20.05 10.22
N SER A 3 29.28 -20.95 9.28
CA SER A 3 29.21 -20.64 7.86
C SER A 3 28.30 -19.42 7.69
N ASN A 4 28.85 -18.31 7.19
CA ASN A 4 28.08 -17.14 6.80
C ASN A 4 27.33 -17.50 5.53
N LYS A 5 26.25 -18.29 5.68
CA LYS A 5 25.39 -18.67 4.57
C LYS A 5 24.78 -17.40 3.99
N ARG A 6 24.88 -17.28 2.66
CA ARG A 6 24.19 -16.23 1.90
C ARG A 6 22.69 -16.35 2.13
N LEU A 7 22.06 -15.24 2.49
CA LEU A 7 20.60 -15.16 2.62
C LEU A 7 19.98 -14.98 1.23
N ILE A 8 18.82 -15.58 0.99
CA ILE A 8 18.00 -15.31 -0.18
C ILE A 8 16.65 -14.86 0.35
N LEU A 9 16.30 -13.59 0.10
CA LEU A 9 15.09 -12.96 0.63
C LEU A 9 14.08 -12.86 -0.50
N HIS A 10 12.98 -13.59 -0.36
CA HIS A 10 11.85 -13.54 -1.27
C HIS A 10 10.83 -12.54 -0.75
N PHE A 11 10.56 -11.50 -1.51
CA PHE A 11 9.51 -10.53 -1.20
C PHE A 11 8.41 -10.66 -2.25
N ASN A 12 7.16 -10.80 -1.81
CA ASN A 12 6.03 -10.45 -2.66
C ASN A 12 5.92 -8.93 -2.69
N ILE A 13 5.67 -8.30 -3.84
CA ILE A 13 5.60 -6.85 -3.92
C ILE A 13 4.41 -6.30 -3.13
N ASP A 14 3.26 -6.97 -3.24
CA ASP A 14 2.00 -6.56 -2.63
C ASP A 14 2.08 -6.63 -1.11
N LYS A 15 1.64 -5.55 -0.45
CA LYS A 15 1.64 -5.32 1.01
C LYS A 15 2.99 -5.47 1.74
N THR A 16 4.05 -5.90 1.06
CA THR A 16 5.35 -6.17 1.70
C THR A 16 6.37 -5.12 1.33
N ILE A 17 6.43 -4.74 0.04
CA ILE A 17 7.32 -3.68 -0.44
C ILE A 17 6.50 -2.46 -0.88
N VAL A 18 5.34 -2.66 -1.50
CA VAL A 18 4.39 -1.59 -1.86
C VAL A 18 3.17 -1.68 -0.96
N CYS A 19 2.64 -0.54 -0.50
CA CYS A 19 1.46 -0.49 0.36
C CYS A 19 0.16 -0.45 -0.47
N ARG A 20 0.03 -1.42 -1.39
CA ARG A 20 -1.13 -1.67 -2.26
C ARG A 20 -1.25 -3.18 -2.51
N ASP A 21 -2.44 -3.61 -2.91
CA ASP A 21 -2.79 -4.98 -3.31
C ASP A 21 -4.06 -4.93 -4.19
N PRO A 22 -3.90 -4.63 -5.49
CA PRO A 22 -5.02 -4.37 -6.39
C PRO A 22 -5.93 -5.59 -6.58
N TYR A 23 -5.39 -6.81 -6.54
CA TYR A 23 -6.17 -8.04 -6.72
C TYR A 23 -7.25 -8.24 -5.66
N ASN A 24 -6.97 -7.80 -4.43
CA ASN A 24 -7.92 -7.86 -3.33
C ASN A 24 -8.75 -6.57 -3.22
N GLY A 25 -8.72 -5.71 -4.24
CA GLY A 25 -9.38 -4.40 -4.25
C GLY A 25 -8.68 -3.35 -3.37
N LEU A 26 -7.49 -3.64 -2.82
CA LEU A 26 -6.77 -2.74 -1.92
C LEU A 26 -5.80 -1.86 -2.72
N ASP A 27 -6.36 -1.17 -3.70
CA ASP A 27 -5.67 -0.37 -4.71
C ASP A 27 -4.96 0.87 -4.15
N ASN A 28 -5.31 1.31 -2.94
CA ASN A 28 -4.77 2.50 -2.33
C ASN A 28 -4.22 2.27 -0.91
N ILE A 29 -3.38 3.20 -0.47
CA ILE A 29 -2.70 3.14 0.83
C ILE A 29 -3.70 3.20 2.00
N PRO A 30 -4.70 4.11 2.03
CA PRO A 30 -5.70 4.14 3.10
C PRO A 30 -6.40 2.79 3.34
N ILE A 31 -6.94 2.15 2.30
CA ILE A 31 -7.61 0.85 2.44
C ILE A 31 -6.61 -0.25 2.83
N THR A 32 -5.41 -0.26 2.26
CA THR A 32 -4.38 -1.26 2.60
C THR A 32 -3.97 -1.17 4.07
N LEU A 33 -3.80 0.05 4.60
CA LEU A 33 -3.52 0.25 6.01
C LEU A 33 -4.69 -0.15 6.91
N ALA A 34 -5.93 0.11 6.47
CA ALA A 34 -7.11 -0.34 7.18
C ALA A 34 -7.20 -1.88 7.23
N ASP A 35 -6.94 -2.58 6.12
CA ASP A 35 -6.82 -4.05 6.06
C ASP A 35 -5.77 -4.57 7.04
N CYS A 36 -4.57 -4.02 6.99
CA CYS A 36 -3.47 -4.40 7.88
C CYS A 36 -3.84 -4.22 9.34
N VAL A 37 -4.49 -3.12 9.70
CA VAL A 37 -4.89 -2.87 11.09
C VAL A 37 -6.05 -3.77 11.51
N ALA A 38 -7.07 -3.96 10.66
CA ALA A 38 -8.18 -4.86 10.94
C ALA A 38 -7.73 -6.31 11.21
N LYS A 39 -6.65 -6.76 10.58
CA LYS A 39 -6.00 -8.08 10.79
C LYS A 39 -5.23 -8.20 12.11
N LEU A 40 -4.91 -7.08 12.75
CA LEU A 40 -4.12 -7.04 13.99
C LEU A 40 -4.95 -6.63 15.21
N CYS A 41 -6.22 -6.29 15.01
CA CYS A 41 -7.16 -5.89 16.05
C CYS A 41 -8.07 -7.05 16.41
N TRP A 42 -8.10 -7.42 17.70
CA TRP A 42 -8.85 -8.57 18.20
C TRP A 42 -10.05 -8.12 19.02
N GLY A 43 -11.19 -8.78 18.80
CA GLY A 43 -12.44 -8.45 19.45
C GLY A 43 -13.34 -9.66 19.64
N GLN A 44 -14.39 -9.44 20.43
CA GLN A 44 -15.39 -10.44 20.74
C GLN A 44 -16.58 -10.27 19.80
N VAL A 45 -17.10 -11.38 19.31
CA VAL A 45 -18.34 -11.41 18.51
C VAL A 45 -19.49 -11.79 19.44
N THR A 46 -20.46 -10.90 19.58
CA THR A 46 -21.72 -11.15 20.28
C THR A 46 -22.88 -11.22 19.29
N VAL A 47 -23.97 -11.86 19.68
CA VAL A 47 -25.22 -11.87 18.90
C VAL A 47 -26.26 -11.08 19.68
N GLU A 48 -26.72 -9.97 19.11
CA GLU A 48 -27.75 -9.09 19.68
C GLU A 48 -28.91 -9.05 18.68
N GLU A 49 -30.12 -9.50 19.07
CA GLU A 49 -31.32 -9.48 18.20
C GLU A 49 -31.09 -10.15 16.83
N ASP A 50 -30.45 -11.32 16.82
CA ASP A 50 -30.05 -12.08 15.61
C ASP A 50 -29.02 -11.38 14.71
N VAL A 51 -28.43 -10.27 15.16
CA VAL A 51 -27.36 -9.55 14.45
C VAL A 51 -26.02 -9.81 15.13
N LYS A 52 -25.02 -10.28 14.37
CA LYS A 52 -23.66 -10.42 14.90
C LYS A 52 -23.00 -9.05 15.02
N LYS A 53 -22.30 -8.83 16.14
CA LYS A 53 -21.63 -7.59 16.45
C LYS A 53 -20.24 -7.85 16.97
N TRP A 54 -19.26 -7.20 16.35
CA TRP A 54 -17.88 -7.24 16.79
C TRP A 54 -17.60 -6.06 17.72
N THR A 55 -17.02 -6.33 18.88
CA THR A 55 -16.59 -5.30 19.85
C THR A 55 -15.12 -5.48 20.19
N LEU A 56 -14.38 -4.37 20.26
CA LEU A 56 -12.94 -4.40 20.54
C LEU A 56 -12.68 -4.97 21.94
N ALA A 57 -11.93 -6.07 22.02
CA ALA A 57 -11.57 -6.73 23.28
C ALA A 57 -10.09 -6.53 23.62
N TRP A 58 -9.23 -6.41 22.60
CA TRP A 58 -7.79 -6.25 22.77
C TRP A 58 -7.30 -4.92 22.16
N ASP A 59 -6.79 -4.03 23.00
CA ASP A 59 -6.51 -2.65 22.62
C ASP A 59 -5.09 -2.37 22.08
N THR A 60 -4.33 -3.43 21.86
CA THR A 60 -3.00 -3.38 21.24
C THR A 60 -2.96 -4.24 19.98
N PHE A 61 -2.01 -3.98 19.09
CA PHE A 61 -1.82 -4.85 17.92
C PHE A 61 -1.17 -6.16 18.33
N SER A 62 -1.71 -7.26 17.83
CA SER A 62 -1.11 -8.59 18.01
C SER A 62 -1.16 -9.37 16.71
N HIS A 63 -0.03 -10.00 16.36
CA HIS A 63 0.06 -10.95 15.25
C HIS A 63 -0.52 -12.32 15.62
N GLU A 64 -0.54 -12.63 16.91
CA GLU A 64 -1.06 -13.88 17.44
C GLU A 64 -2.39 -13.62 18.14
N ARG A 65 -3.28 -14.60 18.08
CA ARG A 65 -4.57 -14.55 18.78
C ARG A 65 -4.31 -14.46 20.29
N PRO A 66 -4.73 -13.39 20.98
CA PRO A 66 -4.48 -13.24 22.42
C PRO A 66 -5.24 -14.27 23.27
N GLU A 67 -6.50 -14.53 22.91
CA GLU A 67 -7.42 -15.48 23.60
C GLU A 67 -8.23 -16.26 22.56
N GLU A 68 -8.56 -17.53 22.84
CA GLU A 68 -9.09 -18.48 21.84
C GLU A 68 -10.41 -18.04 21.19
N ASP A 69 -11.26 -17.33 21.94
CA ASP A 69 -12.58 -16.86 21.55
C ASP A 69 -12.57 -15.49 20.84
N LEU A 70 -11.41 -14.86 20.71
CA LEU A 70 -11.27 -13.60 19.99
C LEU A 70 -11.11 -13.81 18.48
N MET A 71 -11.69 -12.88 17.73
CA MET A 71 -11.67 -12.83 16.27
C MET A 71 -11.12 -11.48 15.80
N THR A 72 -10.38 -11.47 14.70
CA THR A 72 -9.95 -10.19 14.12
C THR A 72 -11.13 -9.46 13.49
N PHE A 73 -11.06 -8.14 13.37
CA PHE A 73 -12.11 -7.41 12.66
C PHE A 73 -12.19 -7.83 11.18
N ARG A 74 -11.04 -8.17 10.58
CA ARG A 74 -10.99 -8.67 9.19
C ARG A 74 -11.76 -9.99 9.04
N ASP A 75 -11.52 -10.96 9.91
CA ASP A 75 -12.19 -12.26 9.85
C ASP A 75 -13.70 -12.12 10.11
N PHE A 76 -14.09 -11.19 11.00
CA PHE A 76 -15.50 -10.87 11.23
C PHE A 76 -16.17 -10.33 9.97
N LEU A 77 -15.52 -9.42 9.25
CA LEU A 77 -16.05 -8.92 7.99
C LEU A 77 -16.11 -10.00 6.89
N GLU A 78 -15.15 -10.93 6.85
CA GLU A 78 -15.22 -12.09 5.93
C GLU A 78 -16.38 -13.02 6.27
N LEU A 79 -16.68 -13.20 7.56
CA LEU A 79 -17.80 -14.03 8.00
C LEU A 79 -19.15 -13.42 7.60
N GLU A 80 -19.30 -12.10 7.70
CA GLU A 80 -20.57 -11.40 7.43
C GLU A 80 -20.75 -10.98 5.97
N HIS A 81 -19.66 -10.64 5.28
CA HIS A 81 -19.67 -10.04 3.94
C HIS A 81 -18.65 -10.68 2.99
N GLY A 82 -18.22 -11.92 3.28
CA GLY A 82 -17.36 -12.69 2.40
C GLY A 82 -18.05 -13.04 1.08
N GLN A 83 -17.23 -13.32 0.06
CA GLN A 83 -17.72 -13.81 -1.21
C GLN A 83 -18.28 -15.23 -1.06
N ARG A 84 -19.47 -15.44 -1.60
CA ARG A 84 -20.12 -16.75 -1.68
C ARG A 84 -19.64 -17.45 -2.95
N THR A 85 -19.23 -18.71 -2.80
CA THR A 85 -18.80 -19.57 -3.91
C THR A 85 -19.90 -20.50 -4.41
N GLU A 86 -20.98 -20.64 -3.65
CA GLU A 86 -22.06 -21.60 -3.91
C GLU A 86 -23.39 -20.88 -4.13
N LEU A 87 -24.11 -21.34 -5.15
CA LEU A 87 -25.48 -20.93 -5.47
C LEU A 87 -26.47 -21.54 -4.47
N LEU A 88 -27.43 -20.75 -4.04
CA LEU A 88 -28.58 -21.24 -3.29
C LEU A 88 -29.66 -21.79 -4.23
N GLU A 89 -30.55 -22.63 -3.70
CA GLU A 89 -31.63 -23.21 -4.49
C GLU A 89 -32.51 -22.11 -5.10
N GLY A 90 -32.58 -22.08 -6.45
CA GLY A 90 -33.34 -21.09 -7.20
C GLY A 90 -32.60 -19.79 -7.52
N GLU A 91 -31.36 -19.63 -7.07
CA GLU A 91 -30.51 -18.47 -7.38
C GLU A 91 -29.79 -18.66 -8.72
N THR A 92 -29.66 -17.59 -9.51
CA THR A 92 -28.86 -17.58 -10.75
C THR A 92 -27.42 -17.15 -10.49
N GLN A 93 -26.51 -17.46 -11.41
CA GLN A 93 -25.12 -16.98 -11.33
C GLN A 93 -25.04 -15.44 -11.27
N GLU A 94 -25.87 -14.76 -12.05
CA GLU A 94 -25.93 -13.29 -12.07
C GLU A 94 -26.34 -12.71 -10.72
N GLN A 95 -27.34 -13.29 -10.05
CA GLN A 95 -27.75 -12.88 -8.71
C GLN A 95 -26.63 -13.09 -7.68
N LEU A 96 -25.91 -14.20 -7.76
CA LEU A 96 -24.75 -14.47 -6.90
C LEU A 96 -23.65 -13.42 -7.13
N ASP A 97 -23.37 -13.07 -8.38
CA ASP A 97 -22.36 -12.07 -8.74
C ASP A 97 -22.75 -10.66 -8.24
N GLU A 98 -24.03 -10.27 -8.36
CA GLU A 98 -24.56 -9.03 -7.80
C GLU A 98 -24.43 -8.98 -6.27
N ILE A 99 -24.78 -10.07 -5.58
CA ILE A 99 -24.63 -10.18 -4.13
C ILE A 99 -23.16 -10.09 -3.73
N ASN A 100 -22.27 -10.79 -4.43
CA ASN A 100 -20.83 -10.75 -4.16
C ASN A 100 -20.23 -9.37 -4.42
N LYS A 101 -20.71 -8.65 -5.44
CA LYS A 101 -20.33 -7.26 -5.70
C LYS A 101 -20.78 -6.35 -4.55
N ALA A 102 -22.05 -6.42 -4.14
CA ALA A 102 -22.58 -5.63 -3.03
C ALA A 102 -21.86 -5.94 -1.71
N ASN A 103 -21.59 -7.22 -1.43
CA ASN A 103 -20.83 -7.66 -0.26
C ASN A 103 -19.40 -7.10 -0.29
N LYS A 104 -18.72 -7.13 -1.44
CA LYS A 104 -17.38 -6.55 -1.61
C LYS A 104 -17.40 -5.04 -1.35
N GLU A 105 -18.37 -4.31 -1.88
CA GLU A 105 -18.50 -2.86 -1.65
C GLU A 105 -18.70 -2.55 -0.15
N LEU A 106 -19.63 -3.24 0.51
CA LEU A 106 -19.91 -3.07 1.94
C LEU A 106 -18.71 -3.47 2.81
N PHE A 107 -18.02 -4.54 2.43
CA PHE A 107 -16.79 -5.00 3.06
C PHE A 107 -15.74 -3.87 3.06
N MET A 108 -15.50 -3.27 1.89
CA MET A 108 -14.49 -2.22 1.71
C MET A 108 -14.88 -0.93 2.44
N GLU A 109 -16.16 -0.57 2.41
CA GLU A 109 -16.69 0.57 3.14
C GLU A 109 -16.47 0.41 4.67
N LYS A 110 -16.86 -0.74 5.23
CA LYS A 110 -16.70 -1.03 6.66
C LYS A 110 -15.23 -1.03 7.06
N LEU A 111 -14.35 -1.53 6.18
CA LEU A 111 -12.92 -1.53 6.41
C LEU A 111 -12.34 -0.10 6.45
N LEU A 112 -12.65 0.76 5.45
CA LEU A 112 -12.23 2.17 5.44
C LEU A 112 -12.74 2.96 6.64
N ASN A 113 -13.94 2.60 7.11
CA ASN A 113 -14.60 3.28 8.21
C ASN A 113 -14.17 2.74 9.58
N PHE A 114 -13.47 1.60 9.66
CA PHE A 114 -13.16 0.90 10.91
C PHE A 114 -12.63 1.81 12.02
N SER A 115 -11.69 2.70 11.70
CA SER A 115 -11.06 3.60 12.67
C SER A 115 -11.68 4.99 12.77
N LYS A 116 -12.79 5.25 12.08
CA LYS A 116 -13.50 6.53 12.20
C LYS A 116 -14.18 6.64 13.58
N PRO A 117 -14.41 7.86 14.09
CA PRO A 117 -15.13 8.04 15.36
C PRO A 117 -16.49 7.31 15.35
N GLY A 118 -16.80 6.63 16.45
CA GLY A 118 -18.03 5.84 16.58
C GLY A 118 -17.93 4.39 16.10
N ASN A 119 -16.89 4.04 15.32
CA ASN A 119 -16.69 2.67 14.85
C ASN A 119 -15.81 1.83 15.79
N PRO A 120 -15.86 0.48 15.69
CA PRO A 120 -15.21 -0.40 16.66
C PRO A 120 -13.68 -0.23 16.75
N GLY A 121 -13.04 0.22 15.68
CA GLY A 121 -11.60 0.46 15.61
C GLY A 121 -11.16 1.89 15.94
N SER A 122 -12.07 2.75 16.42
CA SER A 122 -11.80 4.19 16.66
C SER A 122 -10.57 4.45 17.56
N LYS A 123 -10.27 3.53 18.48
CA LYS A 123 -9.07 3.58 19.34
C LYS A 123 -7.74 3.53 18.56
N PHE A 124 -7.74 2.96 17.35
CA PHE A 124 -6.55 2.83 16.49
C PHE A 124 -6.39 3.97 15.48
N LYS A 125 -7.29 4.96 15.46
CA LYS A 125 -7.24 6.10 14.53
C LYS A 125 -5.88 6.78 14.53
N SER A 126 -5.35 7.07 15.72
CA SER A 126 -4.07 7.76 15.87
C SER A 126 -2.89 6.96 15.31
N GLN A 127 -2.92 5.63 15.47
CA GLN A 127 -1.91 4.71 14.96
C GLN A 127 -1.99 4.62 13.43
N ILE A 128 -3.19 4.50 12.86
CA ILE A 128 -3.39 4.50 11.39
C ILE A 128 -2.92 5.81 10.78
N GLU A 129 -3.27 6.95 11.37
CA GLU A 129 -2.80 8.26 10.91
C GLU A 129 -1.27 8.39 11.00
N LYS A 130 -0.65 7.78 12.01
CA LYS A 130 0.82 7.73 12.12
C LYS A 130 1.44 6.83 11.04
N LEU A 131 0.84 5.66 10.77
CA LEU A 131 1.27 4.76 9.70
C LEU A 131 1.13 5.43 8.33
N ASN A 132 -0.03 6.03 8.03
CA ASN A 132 -0.24 6.75 6.78
C ASN A 132 0.76 7.91 6.63
N ARG A 133 0.99 8.70 7.69
CA ARG A 133 2.04 9.75 7.67
C ARG A 133 3.43 9.20 7.39
N SER A 134 3.74 7.98 7.85
CA SER A 134 5.05 7.36 7.59
C SER A 134 5.24 6.91 6.14
N THR A 135 4.16 6.86 5.34
CA THR A 135 4.24 6.61 3.89
C THR A 135 4.56 7.85 3.07
N TYR A 136 4.51 9.06 3.66
CA TYR A 136 4.83 10.29 2.94
C TYR A 136 6.34 10.51 2.83
N LEU A 137 6.75 11.08 1.71
CA LEU A 137 8.12 11.55 1.52
C LEU A 137 8.45 12.70 2.48
N PRO A 138 9.72 12.79 2.94
CA PRO A 138 10.20 13.92 3.73
C PRO A 138 9.91 15.25 3.02
N LYS A 139 9.52 16.28 3.78
CA LYS A 139 9.11 17.59 3.23
C LYS A 139 10.16 18.19 2.28
N ASN A 140 11.41 18.19 2.71
CA ASN A 140 12.58 18.61 1.95
C ASN A 140 12.77 17.87 0.62
N VAL A 141 12.47 16.57 0.57
CA VAL A 141 12.54 15.78 -0.66
C VAL A 141 11.40 16.15 -1.61
N ARG A 142 10.19 16.38 -1.08
CA ARG A 142 9.04 16.82 -1.87
C ARG A 142 9.24 18.20 -2.51
N GLU A 143 9.90 19.09 -1.78
CA GLU A 143 10.28 20.41 -2.27
C GLU A 143 11.37 20.33 -3.35
N GLU A 144 12.40 19.51 -3.15
CA GLU A 144 13.46 19.29 -4.16
C GLU A 144 12.92 18.71 -5.47
N LEU A 145 11.94 17.80 -5.39
CA LEU A 145 11.31 17.18 -6.56
C LEU A 145 10.20 18.04 -7.20
N GLY A 146 9.89 19.22 -6.67
CA GLY A 146 8.81 20.08 -7.22
C GLY A 146 7.39 19.50 -7.10
N LEU A 147 7.18 18.45 -6.28
CA LEU A 147 5.91 17.71 -6.22
C LEU A 147 4.74 18.54 -5.66
N ASN A 148 5.04 19.57 -4.88
CA ASN A 148 4.01 20.47 -4.33
C ASN A 148 3.36 21.33 -5.42
N ASP A 149 4.13 21.72 -6.43
CA ASP A 149 3.63 22.58 -7.51
C ASP A 149 2.87 21.75 -8.53
N LEU A 150 3.38 20.58 -8.89
CA LEU A 150 2.65 19.59 -9.71
C LEU A 150 1.28 19.23 -9.13
N LYS A 151 1.21 19.02 -7.81
CA LYS A 151 -0.07 18.72 -7.16
C LYS A 151 -1.06 19.88 -7.26
N LYS A 152 -0.61 21.12 -7.03
CA LYS A 152 -1.48 22.31 -7.16
C LYS A 152 -1.99 22.48 -8.59
N GLU A 153 -1.16 22.20 -9.58
CA GLU A 153 -1.56 22.26 -10.99
C GLU A 153 -2.61 21.20 -11.33
N LYS A 154 -2.44 19.95 -10.86
CA LYS A 154 -3.44 18.88 -11.02
C LYS A 154 -4.75 19.25 -10.32
N ASP A 155 -4.68 19.71 -9.07
CA ASP A 155 -5.86 20.12 -8.28
C ASP A 155 -6.60 21.28 -8.95
N LYS A 156 -5.88 22.23 -9.55
CA LYS A 156 -6.46 23.35 -10.30
C LYS A 156 -7.17 22.88 -11.57
N LYS A 157 -6.51 22.04 -12.39
CA LYS A 157 -7.12 21.47 -13.61
C LYS A 157 -8.37 20.66 -13.29
N LYS A 158 -8.34 19.88 -12.20
CA LYS A 158 -9.51 19.11 -11.74
C LYS A 158 -10.67 20.03 -11.35
N ALA A 159 -10.39 21.12 -10.63
CA ALA A 159 -11.41 22.09 -10.23
C ALA A 159 -11.99 22.87 -11.44
N GLU A 160 -11.18 23.14 -12.47
CA GLU A 160 -11.63 23.77 -13.73
C GLU A 160 -12.57 22.83 -14.49
N ASN A 161 -12.21 21.55 -14.64
CA ASN A 161 -13.07 20.56 -15.30
C ASN A 161 -14.38 20.30 -14.53
N GLU A 162 -14.35 20.29 -13.19
CA GLU A 162 -15.57 20.15 -12.36
C GLU A 162 -16.47 21.39 -12.44
N ALA A 163 -15.90 22.58 -12.66
CA ALA A 163 -16.66 23.83 -12.78
C ALA A 163 -17.29 24.03 -14.16
N GLU A 164 -16.72 23.42 -15.21
CA GLU A 164 -17.22 23.52 -16.58
C GLU A 164 -18.39 22.58 -16.87
N GLY A 165 -18.80 21.74 -15.92
CA GLY A 165 -20.07 21.01 -15.99
C GLY A 165 -20.21 20.16 -17.26
N GLU A 166 -19.14 19.48 -17.66
CA GLU A 166 -19.18 18.57 -18.79
C GLU A 166 -20.04 17.34 -18.45
N ASP A 167 -21.30 17.45 -18.86
CA ASP A 167 -22.14 16.35 -19.35
C ASP A 167 -21.52 15.80 -20.65
N SER A 168 -20.29 15.27 -20.57
CA SER A 168 -19.68 14.53 -21.67
C SER A 168 -20.08 13.07 -21.55
N GLY A 169 -21.20 12.77 -22.20
CA GLY A 169 -21.68 11.40 -22.39
C GLY A 169 -20.57 10.50 -22.93
N GLU A 170 -20.53 9.30 -22.36
CA GLU A 170 -19.71 8.16 -22.76
C GLU A 170 -19.79 7.95 -24.28
N GLY A 171 -18.72 8.31 -24.97
CA GLY A 171 -18.45 7.97 -26.36
C GLY A 171 -17.05 7.36 -26.42
N GLU A 172 -16.96 6.08 -26.05
CA GLU A 172 -15.78 5.25 -26.30
C GLU A 172 -15.72 4.95 -27.81
N ASP A 173 -15.04 5.81 -28.57
CA ASP A 173 -14.47 5.42 -29.86
C ASP A 173 -13.02 5.01 -29.62
N ASP A 174 -12.80 3.70 -29.47
CA ASP A 174 -11.50 3.03 -29.46
C ASP A 174 -10.81 3.22 -30.82
N GLN A 175 -10.13 4.35 -31.00
CA GLN A 175 -9.03 4.46 -31.96
C GLN A 175 -7.74 4.07 -31.21
N GLU A 176 -7.30 2.82 -31.41
CA GLU A 176 -5.93 2.38 -31.14
C GLU A 176 -4.98 3.18 -32.06
N GLU A 177 -4.70 4.43 -31.71
CA GLU A 177 -3.50 5.09 -32.19
C GLU A 177 -2.31 4.33 -31.58
N GLU A 178 -1.45 3.75 -32.43
CA GLU A 178 -0.13 3.29 -32.02
C GLU A 178 0.64 4.51 -31.50
N GLU A 179 0.46 4.83 -30.22
CA GLU A 179 1.27 5.81 -29.52
C GLU A 179 2.72 5.29 -29.58
N GLU A 180 3.57 5.93 -30.39
CA GLU A 180 5.01 5.74 -30.30
C GLU A 180 5.40 5.98 -28.84
N GLU A 181 5.76 4.92 -28.13
CA GLU A 181 6.10 4.93 -26.71
C GLU A 181 7.35 5.81 -26.53
N VAL A 182 7.15 7.11 -26.33
CA VAL A 182 8.24 8.06 -26.11
C VAL A 182 8.92 7.65 -24.83
N GLU A 183 10.16 7.17 -24.94
CA GLU A 183 10.89 6.62 -23.80
C GLU A 183 11.05 7.70 -22.71
N GLU A 184 10.33 7.52 -21.59
CA GLU A 184 10.39 8.45 -20.48
C GLU A 184 11.82 8.56 -19.92
N THR A 185 12.25 9.79 -19.65
CA THR A 185 13.55 10.03 -19.00
C THR A 185 13.54 9.50 -17.57
N ASP A 186 14.72 9.17 -17.03
CA ASP A 186 14.86 8.72 -15.63
C ASP A 186 14.28 9.74 -14.62
N GLU A 187 14.41 11.04 -14.91
CA GLU A 187 13.84 12.09 -14.07
C GLU A 187 12.31 12.06 -14.09
N GLN A 188 11.71 11.89 -15.27
CA GLN A 188 10.26 11.77 -15.42
C GLN A 188 9.72 10.53 -14.69
N LYS A 189 10.37 9.37 -14.86
CA LYS A 189 10.03 8.12 -14.15
C LYS A 189 10.06 8.31 -12.64
N MET A 190 11.06 9.04 -12.12
CA MET A 190 11.18 9.33 -10.69
C MET A 190 10.08 10.29 -10.19
N ILE A 191 9.70 11.29 -10.98
CA ILE A 191 8.60 12.19 -10.64
C ILE A 191 7.28 11.41 -10.63
N ASN A 192 7.03 10.60 -11.65
CA ASN A 192 5.83 9.77 -11.78
C ASN A 192 5.69 8.80 -10.60
N LEU A 193 6.78 8.13 -10.20
CA LEU A 193 6.81 7.24 -9.02
C LEU A 193 6.35 7.90 -7.72
N PHE A 194 6.57 9.22 -7.59
CA PHE A 194 6.34 9.97 -6.36
C PHE A 194 5.25 11.02 -6.49
N GLU A 195 4.41 10.97 -7.54
CA GLU A 195 3.40 11.98 -7.81
C GLU A 195 2.43 12.17 -6.62
N ASP A 196 2.12 11.08 -5.91
CA ASP A 196 1.27 11.05 -4.71
C ASP A 196 1.96 11.60 -3.45
N GLN A 197 3.20 12.08 -3.57
CA GLN A 197 4.05 12.55 -2.47
C GLN A 197 4.37 11.46 -1.42
N LYS A 198 4.23 10.20 -1.80
CA LYS A 198 4.43 9.03 -0.96
C LYS A 198 5.55 8.16 -1.51
N TYR A 199 6.14 7.34 -0.64
CA TYR A 199 7.05 6.29 -1.05
C TYR A 199 6.34 5.28 -1.94
N HIS A 200 6.95 4.90 -3.07
CA HIS A 200 6.50 3.76 -3.86
C HIS A 200 6.96 2.45 -3.19
N LEU A 201 8.27 2.29 -2.93
CA LEU A 201 8.77 1.25 -2.02
C LEU A 201 8.79 1.70 -0.55
N LEU A 202 8.21 0.89 0.32
CA LEU A 202 8.07 1.15 1.74
C LEU A 202 9.42 1.44 2.42
N PRO A 203 9.52 2.46 3.29
CA PRO A 203 10.75 2.77 4.01
C PRO A 203 11.30 1.60 4.85
N SER A 204 10.43 0.69 5.33
CA SER A 204 10.82 -0.51 6.08
C SER A 204 11.64 -1.49 5.23
N PHE A 205 11.37 -1.57 3.93
CA PHE A 205 12.15 -2.39 2.99
C PHE A 205 13.60 -1.89 2.94
N PHE A 206 13.81 -0.61 2.64
CA PHE A 206 15.16 -0.01 2.62
C PHE A 206 15.87 -0.14 3.97
N LYS A 207 15.17 0.10 5.08
CA LYS A 207 15.74 -0.07 6.43
C LYS A 207 16.22 -1.49 6.69
N THR A 208 15.48 -2.50 6.21
CA THR A 208 15.87 -3.91 6.31
C THR A 208 17.16 -4.18 5.56
N LEU A 209 17.29 -3.66 4.33
CA LEU A 209 18.51 -3.84 3.53
C LEU A 209 19.72 -3.13 4.13
N ILE A 210 19.53 -1.90 4.63
CA ILE A 210 20.55 -1.15 5.34
C ILE A 210 21.00 -1.91 6.60
N TYR A 211 20.05 -2.49 7.35
CA TYR A 211 20.35 -3.29 8.52
C TYR A 211 21.19 -4.53 8.17
N LEU A 212 20.80 -5.30 7.16
CA LEU A 212 21.54 -6.48 6.72
C LEU A 212 22.94 -6.15 6.24
N LYS A 213 23.10 -5.03 5.51
CA LYS A 213 24.40 -4.54 5.06
C LYS A 213 25.29 -4.17 6.25
N LYS A 214 24.78 -3.40 7.22
CA LYS A 214 25.52 -3.03 8.45
C LYS A 214 25.90 -4.25 9.29
N ALA A 215 25.06 -5.28 9.29
CA ALA A 215 25.35 -6.56 9.91
C ALA A 215 26.33 -7.44 9.11
N LYS A 216 26.92 -6.93 8.02
CA LYS A 216 27.85 -7.62 7.13
C LYS A 216 27.30 -8.97 6.63
N ARG A 217 25.99 -9.03 6.39
CA ARG A 217 25.32 -10.21 5.84
C ARG A 217 25.37 -10.16 4.32
N GLU A 218 25.76 -11.27 3.71
CA GLU A 218 25.57 -11.47 2.27
C GLU A 218 24.13 -11.89 2.01
N PHE A 219 23.46 -11.21 1.09
CA PHE A 219 22.08 -11.53 0.72
C PHE A 219 21.81 -11.30 -0.76
N SER A 220 20.80 -12.00 -1.28
CA SER A 220 20.13 -11.73 -2.55
C SER A 220 18.68 -11.35 -2.29
N ILE A 221 18.12 -10.51 -3.14
CA ILE A 221 16.71 -10.14 -3.11
C ILE A 221 16.05 -10.75 -4.34
N VAL A 222 14.90 -11.39 -4.14
CA VAL A 222 14.01 -11.85 -5.20
C VAL A 222 12.68 -11.12 -4.98
N ILE A 223 12.35 -10.19 -5.87
CA ILE A 223 11.05 -9.51 -5.89
C ILE A 223 10.12 -10.33 -6.80
N ARG A 224 8.94 -10.65 -6.31
CA ARG A 224 7.89 -11.39 -7.02
C ARG A 224 6.63 -10.53 -7.06
N GLY A 225 5.89 -10.59 -8.16
CA GLY A 225 4.70 -9.78 -8.41
C GLY A 225 4.40 -9.74 -9.91
N GLU A 226 3.47 -8.88 -10.29
CA GLU A 226 3.19 -8.57 -11.69
C GLU A 226 4.23 -7.62 -12.30
N ASP A 227 4.45 -7.74 -13.61
CA ASP A 227 5.46 -6.96 -14.32
C ASP A 227 5.22 -5.44 -14.23
N GLU A 228 3.94 -5.01 -14.21
CA GLU A 228 3.54 -3.62 -14.05
C GLU A 228 4.05 -3.01 -12.73
N PHE A 229 4.08 -3.79 -11.64
CA PHE A 229 4.59 -3.35 -10.35
C PHE A 229 6.08 -3.62 -10.18
N ILE A 230 6.60 -4.69 -10.80
CA ILE A 230 8.02 -5.05 -10.71
C ILE A 230 8.89 -3.99 -11.40
N LYS A 231 8.52 -3.52 -12.59
CA LYS A 231 9.38 -2.58 -13.36
C LYS A 231 9.63 -1.27 -12.57
N PRO A 232 8.61 -0.56 -12.05
CA PRO A 232 8.83 0.65 -11.26
C PRO A 232 9.57 0.36 -9.95
N ALA A 233 9.29 -0.76 -9.29
CA ALA A 233 9.97 -1.16 -8.06
C ALA A 233 11.47 -1.44 -8.28
N VAL A 234 11.82 -2.17 -9.34
CA VAL A 234 13.21 -2.43 -9.72
C VAL A 234 13.91 -1.13 -10.09
N PHE A 235 13.25 -0.22 -10.79
CA PHE A 235 13.79 1.09 -11.10
C PHE A 235 14.10 1.91 -9.84
N GLU A 236 13.14 2.09 -8.93
CA GLU A 236 13.36 2.80 -7.65
C GLU A 236 14.47 2.11 -6.83
N PHE A 237 14.46 0.78 -6.76
CA PHE A 237 15.46 0.01 -6.03
C PHE A 237 16.88 0.17 -6.61
N ASN A 238 17.01 0.21 -7.93
CA ASN A 238 18.29 0.46 -8.60
C ASN A 238 18.80 1.88 -8.31
N LYS A 239 17.92 2.90 -8.35
CA LYS A 239 18.27 4.27 -7.93
C LYS A 239 18.73 4.33 -6.48
N PHE A 240 18.14 3.53 -5.60
CA PHE A 240 18.62 3.38 -4.22
C PHE A 240 20.01 2.74 -4.16
N CYS A 241 20.26 1.69 -4.93
CA CYS A 241 21.54 0.99 -4.91
C CYS A 241 22.71 1.85 -5.38
N ILE A 242 22.52 2.74 -6.35
CA ILE A 242 23.58 3.66 -6.83
C ILE A 242 23.66 4.97 -6.01
N GLY A 243 22.74 5.17 -5.07
CA GLY A 243 22.61 6.35 -4.20
C GLY A 243 22.12 7.60 -4.91
N GLU A 244 21.27 7.42 -5.92
CA GLU A 244 20.54 8.50 -6.59
C GLU A 244 19.12 8.65 -6.06
N HIS A 245 18.64 7.70 -5.25
CA HIS A 245 17.30 7.76 -4.67
C HIS A 245 17.12 9.04 -3.82
N PRO A 246 16.06 9.83 -4.03
CA PRO A 246 15.87 11.14 -3.38
C PRO A 246 15.95 11.08 -1.85
N CYS A 247 15.40 10.03 -1.23
CA CYS A 247 15.48 9.82 0.22
C CYS A 247 16.81 9.26 0.77
N PHE A 248 17.78 8.92 -0.08
CA PHE A 248 19.00 8.22 0.31
C PHE A 248 20.27 8.70 -0.42
N CYS A 249 20.25 9.89 -1.02
CA CYS A 249 21.34 10.40 -1.85
C CYS A 249 22.27 11.40 -1.12
N GLY A 250 21.97 11.80 0.11
CA GLY A 250 22.73 12.85 0.82
C GLY A 250 22.25 14.27 0.56
N ARG A 251 21.43 14.48 -0.46
CA ARG A 251 20.84 15.79 -0.78
C ARG A 251 19.71 16.11 0.18
N SER A 252 19.42 17.39 0.33
CA SER A 252 18.33 17.88 1.17
C SER A 252 18.37 17.38 2.63
N GLY A 253 19.54 16.99 3.15
CA GLY A 253 19.67 16.44 4.51
C GLY A 253 19.24 14.98 4.66
N THR A 254 19.07 14.25 3.56
CA THR A 254 18.83 12.80 3.58
C THR A 254 20.13 12.03 3.86
N PRO A 255 20.08 10.79 4.38
CA PRO A 255 21.28 9.97 4.53
C PRO A 255 21.87 9.63 3.15
N THR A 256 23.19 9.51 3.04
CA THR A 256 23.84 8.98 1.82
C THR A 256 24.03 7.47 1.97
N ILE A 257 23.29 6.68 1.19
CA ILE A 257 23.36 5.21 1.18
C ILE A 257 23.65 4.73 -0.25
N LYS A 258 24.58 3.79 -0.40
CA LYS A 258 24.95 3.15 -1.67
C LYS A 258 25.25 1.67 -1.48
N PHE A 259 24.88 0.85 -2.45
CA PHE A 259 25.11 -0.59 -2.54
C PHE A 259 25.99 -0.95 -3.75
N ASP A 260 26.87 -0.05 -4.18
CA ASP A 260 27.74 -0.21 -5.36
C ASP A 260 29.12 -0.83 -5.04
N GLY A 261 29.43 -1.04 -3.75
CA GLY A 261 30.73 -1.56 -3.31
C GLY A 261 31.88 -0.54 -3.31
N SER A 262 31.59 0.75 -3.56
CA SER A 262 32.58 1.83 -3.48
C SER A 262 33.13 1.98 -2.05
N LYS A 263 34.43 2.23 -1.92
CA LYS A 263 35.11 2.46 -0.62
C LYS A 263 34.82 3.88 -0.13
N ASN A 264 34.69 4.08 1.19
CA ASN A 264 34.50 5.37 1.92
C ASN A 264 33.07 5.93 2.05
N THR A 265 32.03 5.17 1.76
CA THR A 265 30.68 5.53 2.22
C THR A 265 30.58 5.32 3.74
N ARG A 266 30.74 6.41 4.52
CA ARG A 266 30.79 6.42 6.01
C ARG A 266 29.57 5.82 6.73
N TYR A 267 28.53 5.45 5.98
CA TYR A 267 27.31 4.81 6.49
C TYR A 267 27.05 3.41 5.91
N CYS A 268 28.05 2.80 5.26
CA CYS A 268 28.03 1.41 4.76
C CYS A 268 28.85 0.48 5.66
#